data_AF-B5TMA5-F1
#
_entry.id   AF-B5TMA5-F1
#
_cell.length_a   1.000
_cell.length_b   1.000
_cell.length_c   1.000
_cell.angle_alpha   90.00
_cell.angle_beta   90.00
_cell.angle_gamma   90.00
#
_symmetry.space_group_name_H-M   'P 1'
#
loop_
_entity.id
_entity.type
_entity.pdbx_description
1 polymer ?
#
loop_
_entity_poly.entity_id
_entity_poly.type
_entity_poly.pdbx_seq_one_letter_code
_entity_poly.pdbx_strand_id
1 'polypeptide(L)'
;MAEHYGQQQQTRAPHPQLQPRAQRVVKAATAVTAGGSLLVLSGLTLAGTVIALTIATPLLVIFSPVLVPAVITIFLLGAGFLASGGFGVAALSVLSWIYRYLTGKHPPGADQLESAKTKLASKAREMKDRAEQFSQQPVAGSQTS
;
A
#
# COMPACT_ATOMS: atom_id res chain seq x y z
N MET A 1 -65.35 -12.56 1.72
CA MET A 1 -65.08 -13.86 1.06
C MET A 1 -63.59 -13.90 0.74
N ALA A 2 -62.82 -14.29 1.77
CA ALA A 2 -61.86 -15.40 1.76
C ALA A 2 -60.54 -15.02 1.06
N GLU A 3 -59.53 -14.58 1.79
CA GLU A 3 -58.59 -15.45 2.54
C GLU A 3 -58.11 -16.62 1.67
N HIS A 4 -57.05 -16.39 0.89
CA HIS A 4 -56.09 -17.44 0.54
C HIS A 4 -54.69 -16.97 0.94
N TYR A 5 -54.42 -17.19 2.23
CA TYR A 5 -53.08 -17.24 2.79
C TYR A 5 -52.28 -18.37 2.15
N GLY A 6 -50.98 -18.12 1.94
CA GLY A 6 -49.97 -19.18 1.89
C GLY A 6 -49.47 -19.58 0.50
N GLN A 7 -48.53 -18.79 -0.04
CA GLN A 7 -47.41 -19.34 -0.81
C GLN A 7 -46.14 -18.51 -0.51
N GLN A 8 -45.85 -18.33 0.79
CA GLN A 8 -44.48 -18.22 1.27
C GLN A 8 -43.86 -19.61 1.21
N GLN A 9 -43.12 -19.89 0.13
CA GLN A 9 -42.10 -20.95 0.03
C GLN A 9 -41.20 -20.55 -1.15
N GLN A 10 -40.44 -19.46 -1.06
CA GLN A 10 -39.08 -19.49 -0.51
C GLN A 10 -38.52 -20.90 -0.28
N THR A 11 -38.11 -21.61 -1.33
CA THR A 11 -36.94 -22.49 -1.20
C THR A 11 -36.25 -22.78 -2.52
N ARG A 12 -34.95 -22.44 -2.54
CA ARG A 12 -33.88 -22.97 -3.37
C ARG A 12 -33.90 -22.62 -4.87
N ALA A 13 -33.08 -21.63 -5.19
CA ALA A 13 -32.03 -21.91 -6.16
C ALA A 13 -31.14 -23.04 -5.60
N PRO A 14 -30.95 -24.13 -6.34
CA PRO A 14 -29.65 -24.71 -6.52
C PRO A 14 -29.32 -24.45 -7.99
N HIS A 15 -28.40 -23.51 -8.24
CA HIS A 15 -27.60 -23.65 -9.45
C HIS A 15 -27.01 -25.06 -9.38
N PRO A 16 -27.31 -25.95 -10.34
CA PRO A 16 -26.75 -27.29 -10.31
C PRO A 16 -25.24 -27.15 -10.33
N GLN A 17 -24.64 -27.55 -9.22
CA GLN A 17 -23.22 -27.79 -9.01
C GLN A 17 -22.75 -28.92 -9.93
N LEU A 18 -22.80 -28.71 -11.24
CA LEU A 18 -22.00 -29.45 -12.20
C LEU A 18 -20.81 -28.57 -12.57
N GLN A 19 -19.82 -28.57 -11.69
CA GLN A 19 -18.45 -28.26 -12.11
C GLN A 19 -17.91 -29.58 -12.70
N PRO A 20 -18.01 -29.82 -14.02
CA PRO A 20 -17.68 -31.11 -14.60
C PRO A 20 -16.16 -31.22 -14.56
N ARG A 21 -15.60 -32.43 -14.53
CA ARG A 21 -14.15 -32.71 -14.51
C ARG A 21 -13.29 -31.74 -15.36
N ALA A 22 -13.79 -31.26 -16.49
CA ALA A 22 -13.19 -30.21 -17.32
C ALA A 22 -12.70 -28.98 -16.54
N GLN A 23 -13.49 -28.41 -15.62
CA GLN A 23 -13.07 -27.22 -14.85
C GLN A 23 -12.01 -27.54 -13.79
N ARG A 24 -11.97 -28.77 -13.25
CA ARG A 24 -10.85 -29.21 -12.39
C ARG A 24 -9.57 -29.40 -13.20
N VAL A 25 -9.67 -29.96 -14.40
CA VAL A 25 -8.53 -30.13 -15.31
C VAL A 25 -8.00 -28.76 -15.76
N VAL A 26 -8.88 -27.80 -16.08
CA VAL A 26 -8.48 -26.42 -16.42
C VAL A 26 -7.84 -25.71 -15.23
N LYS A 27 -8.44 -25.79 -14.02
CA LYS A 27 -7.83 -25.21 -12.81
C LYS A 27 -6.47 -25.83 -12.47
N ALA A 28 -6.34 -27.14 -12.60
CA ALA A 28 -5.07 -27.84 -12.39
C ALA A 28 -4.04 -27.46 -13.44
N ALA A 29 -4.42 -27.40 -14.72
CA ALA A 29 -3.55 -26.96 -15.80
C ALA A 29 -3.05 -25.53 -15.59
N THR A 30 -3.93 -24.59 -15.23
CA THR A 30 -3.53 -23.22 -14.91
C THR A 30 -2.61 -23.15 -13.69
N ALA A 31 -2.89 -23.93 -12.63
CA ALA A 31 -2.04 -23.99 -11.45
C ALA A 31 -0.65 -24.57 -11.75
N VAL A 32 -0.57 -25.59 -12.61
CA VAL A 32 0.69 -26.19 -13.06
C VAL A 32 1.47 -25.23 -13.96
N THR A 33 0.80 -24.52 -14.88
CA THR A 33 1.45 -23.53 -15.73
C THR A 33 1.99 -22.35 -14.91
N ALA A 34 1.18 -21.82 -13.98
CA ALA A 34 1.60 -20.73 -13.10
C ALA A 34 2.68 -21.19 -12.10
N GLY A 35 2.51 -22.36 -11.51
CA GLY A 35 3.50 -22.95 -10.61
C GLY A 35 4.80 -23.27 -11.34
N GLY A 36 4.72 -23.84 -12.54
CA GLY A 36 5.87 -24.16 -13.38
C GLY A 36 6.62 -22.92 -13.86
N SER A 37 5.91 -21.87 -14.29
CA SER A 37 6.56 -20.61 -14.67
C SER A 37 7.26 -19.97 -13.48
N LEU A 38 6.64 -19.95 -12.30
CA LEU A 38 7.26 -19.50 -11.06
C LEU A 38 8.47 -20.36 -10.66
N LEU A 39 8.40 -21.68 -10.84
CA LEU A 39 9.50 -22.60 -10.56
C LEU A 39 10.70 -22.34 -11.48
N VAL A 40 10.45 -22.16 -12.78
CA VAL A 40 11.48 -21.82 -13.77
C VAL A 40 12.09 -20.45 -13.45
N LEU A 41 11.25 -19.45 -13.15
CA LEU A 41 11.73 -18.11 -12.81
C LEU A 41 12.55 -18.11 -11.51
N SER A 42 12.11 -18.85 -10.50
CA SER A 42 12.81 -19.03 -9.23
C SER A 42 14.12 -19.76 -9.44
N GLY A 43 14.13 -20.86 -10.20
CA GLY A 43 15.33 -21.60 -10.55
C GLY A 43 16.32 -20.77 -11.35
N LEU A 44 15.86 -19.98 -12.31
CA LEU A 44 16.70 -19.08 -13.12
C LEU A 44 17.25 -17.93 -12.27
N THR A 45 16.44 -17.35 -11.40
CA THR A 45 16.87 -16.32 -10.45
C THR A 45 17.91 -16.89 -9.49
N LEU A 46 17.66 -18.06 -8.91
CA LEU A 46 18.58 -18.74 -8.00
C LEU A 46 19.89 -19.10 -8.71
N ALA A 47 19.84 -19.68 -9.90
CA ALA A 47 21.01 -20.00 -10.70
C ALA A 47 21.79 -18.73 -11.07
N GLY A 48 21.08 -17.68 -11.51
CA GLY A 48 21.66 -16.38 -11.79
C GLY A 48 22.34 -15.77 -10.56
N THR A 49 21.68 -15.82 -9.40
CA THR A 49 22.23 -15.37 -8.12
C THR A 49 23.45 -16.19 -7.72
N VAL A 50 23.42 -17.51 -7.82
CA VAL A 50 24.56 -18.38 -7.49
C VAL A 50 25.75 -18.11 -8.41
N ILE A 51 25.52 -17.99 -9.73
CA ILE A 51 26.57 -17.66 -10.70
C ILE A 51 27.12 -16.26 -10.42
N ALA A 52 26.24 -15.27 -10.19
CA ALA A 52 26.63 -13.93 -9.83
C ALA A 52 27.42 -13.89 -8.53
N LEU A 53 27.05 -14.65 -7.49
CA LEU A 53 27.81 -14.78 -6.24
C LEU A 53 29.16 -15.46 -6.49
N THR A 54 29.20 -16.48 -7.35
CA THR A 54 30.44 -17.21 -7.67
C THR A 54 31.44 -16.30 -8.39
N ILE A 55 30.97 -15.42 -9.27
CA ILE A 55 31.80 -14.42 -9.95
C ILE A 55 32.10 -13.22 -9.02
N ALA A 56 31.11 -12.78 -8.23
CA ALA A 56 31.26 -11.68 -7.31
C ALA A 56 32.20 -12.02 -6.16
N THR A 57 32.25 -13.24 -5.64
CA THR A 57 33.10 -13.61 -4.49
C THR A 57 34.59 -13.34 -4.76
N PRO A 58 35.21 -13.82 -5.86
CA PRO A 58 36.60 -13.47 -6.17
C PRO A 58 36.77 -12.00 -6.59
N LEU A 59 35.81 -11.40 -7.29
CA LEU A 59 35.87 -9.98 -7.67
C LEU A 59 35.75 -9.04 -6.47
N LEU A 60 34.93 -9.35 -5.47
CA LEU A 60 34.79 -8.60 -4.22
C LEU A 60 36.06 -8.66 -3.40
N VAL A 61 36.81 -9.78 -3.46
CA VAL A 61 38.10 -9.94 -2.77
C VAL A 61 39.21 -9.12 -3.46
N ILE A 62 39.22 -9.05 -4.78
CA ILE A 62 40.29 -8.36 -5.55
C ILE A 62 39.99 -6.88 -5.78
N PHE A 63 38.72 -6.53 -6.03
CA PHE A 63 38.23 -5.18 -6.30
C PHE A 63 37.44 -4.59 -5.13
N SER A 64 37.62 -5.10 -3.90
CA SER A 64 37.02 -4.56 -2.67
C SER A 64 37.05 -3.02 -2.57
N PRO A 65 38.10 -2.31 -3.04
CA PRO A 65 38.12 -0.85 -3.01
C PRO A 65 37.21 -0.16 -4.06
N VAL A 66 36.82 -0.85 -5.15
CA VAL A 66 36.12 -0.27 -6.31
C VAL A 66 34.67 -0.73 -6.42
N LEU A 67 34.36 -1.98 -6.07
CA LEU A 67 33.01 -2.54 -6.22
C LEU A 67 32.04 -2.05 -5.14
N VAL A 68 32.53 -1.82 -3.92
CA VAL A 68 31.73 -1.24 -2.82
C VAL A 68 31.14 0.13 -3.22
N PRO A 69 31.93 1.09 -3.75
CA PRO A 69 31.39 2.32 -4.33
C PRO A 69 30.37 2.12 -5.45
N ALA A 70 30.59 1.16 -6.35
CA ALA A 70 29.70 0.92 -7.50
C ALA A 70 28.31 0.42 -7.07
N VAL A 71 28.25 -0.50 -6.11
CA VAL A 71 26.98 -1.02 -5.56
C VAL A 71 26.22 0.07 -4.83
N ILE A 72 26.90 0.89 -4.02
CA ILE A 72 26.28 2.05 -3.36
C ILE A 72 25.70 2.98 -4.41
N THR A 73 26.41 3.25 -5.50
CA THR A 73 25.95 4.13 -6.58
C THR A 73 24.69 3.59 -7.25
N ILE A 74 24.64 2.31 -7.59
CA ILE A 74 23.44 1.68 -8.20
C ILE A 74 22.27 1.72 -7.23
N PHE A 75 22.50 1.43 -5.94
CA PHE A 75 21.46 1.51 -4.92
C PHE A 75 20.95 2.93 -4.72
N LEU A 76 21.83 3.93 -4.69
CA LEU A 76 21.47 5.34 -4.60
C LEU A 76 20.71 5.83 -5.83
N LEU A 77 21.12 5.40 -7.02
CA LEU A 77 20.40 5.71 -8.26
C LEU A 77 19.02 5.07 -8.26
N GLY A 78 18.90 3.80 -7.86
CA GLY A 78 17.61 3.13 -7.72
C GLY A 78 16.71 3.81 -6.68
N ALA A 79 17.22 4.05 -5.48
CA ALA A 79 16.49 4.73 -4.41
C ALA A 79 16.12 6.17 -4.78
N GLY A 80 17.04 6.92 -5.39
CA GLY A 80 16.81 8.28 -5.87
C GLY A 80 15.81 8.33 -7.02
N PHE A 81 15.84 7.36 -7.93
CA PHE A 81 14.86 7.23 -9.01
C PHE A 81 13.48 6.84 -8.48
N LEU A 82 13.39 5.93 -7.51
CA LEU A 82 12.12 5.60 -6.83
C LEU A 82 11.58 6.81 -6.07
N ALA A 83 12.44 7.55 -5.35
CA ALA A 83 12.06 8.76 -4.64
C ALA A 83 11.59 9.86 -5.62
N SER A 84 12.32 10.07 -6.71
CA SER A 84 11.99 11.04 -7.76
C SER A 84 10.73 10.63 -8.54
N GLY A 85 10.55 9.34 -8.82
CA GLY A 85 9.36 8.81 -9.47
C GLY A 85 8.11 8.95 -8.60
N GLY A 86 8.22 8.62 -7.31
CA GLY A 86 7.14 8.83 -6.33
C GLY A 86 6.77 10.31 -6.17
N PHE A 87 7.79 11.18 -6.12
CA PHE A 87 7.59 12.62 -6.05
C PHE A 87 7.01 13.21 -7.34
N GLY A 88 7.39 12.69 -8.51
CA GLY A 88 6.83 13.07 -9.80
C GLY A 88 5.33 12.76 -9.89
N VAL A 89 4.91 11.56 -9.46
CA VAL A 89 3.48 11.21 -9.39
C VAL A 89 2.74 12.10 -8.40
N ALA A 90 3.32 12.37 -7.22
CA ALA A 90 2.73 13.29 -6.24
C ALA A 90 2.58 14.72 -6.79
N ALA A 91 3.62 15.25 -7.46
CA ALA A 91 3.60 16.57 -8.07
C ALA A 91 2.54 16.66 -9.18
N LEU A 92 2.46 15.66 -10.04
CA LEU A 92 1.42 15.58 -11.08
C LEU A 92 0.02 15.47 -10.49
N SER A 93 -0.15 14.75 -9.37
CA SER A 93 -1.43 14.70 -8.65
C SER A 93 -1.84 16.08 -8.13
N VAL A 94 -0.94 16.83 -7.49
CA VAL A 94 -1.22 18.19 -7.00
C VAL A 94 -1.48 19.15 -8.15
N LEU A 95 -0.70 19.06 -9.24
CA LEU A 95 -0.87 19.88 -10.44
C LEU A 95 -2.20 19.58 -11.14
N SER A 96 -2.60 18.30 -11.22
CA SER A 96 -3.90 17.91 -11.76
C SER A 96 -5.04 18.45 -10.88
N TRP A 97 -4.87 18.42 -9.56
CA TRP A 97 -5.84 18.96 -8.59
C TRP A 97 -6.02 20.48 -8.74
N ILE A 98 -4.93 21.25 -8.82
CA ILE A 98 -4.97 22.71 -9.00
C ILE A 98 -5.55 23.10 -10.37
N TYR A 99 -5.17 22.38 -11.42
CA TYR A 99 -5.68 22.62 -12.77
C TYR A 99 -7.19 22.39 -12.87
N ARG A 100 -7.69 21.32 -12.22
CA ARG A 100 -9.13 21.03 -12.14
C ARG A 100 -9.89 22.11 -11.38
N TYR A 101 -9.33 22.57 -10.27
CA TYR A 101 -9.90 23.65 -9.45
C TYR A 101 -10.03 24.96 -10.26
N LEU A 102 -8.97 25.35 -10.98
CA LEU A 102 -8.98 26.54 -11.85
C LEU A 102 -9.93 26.40 -13.04
N THR A 103 -10.13 25.18 -13.54
CA THR A 103 -11.09 24.88 -14.61
C THR A 103 -12.54 24.79 -14.07
N GLY A 104 -12.78 25.12 -12.79
CA GLY A 104 -14.11 25.12 -12.17
C GLY A 104 -14.68 23.72 -11.88
N LYS A 105 -13.88 22.67 -12.06
CA LYS A 105 -14.25 21.28 -11.73
C LYS A 105 -13.74 20.98 -10.33
N HIS A 106 -14.63 21.12 -9.35
CA HIS A 106 -14.38 20.80 -7.95
C HIS A 106 -13.64 19.45 -7.85
N PRO A 107 -12.38 19.43 -7.40
CA PRO A 107 -11.59 18.21 -7.47
C PRO A 107 -12.06 17.22 -6.38
N PRO A 108 -12.12 15.91 -6.70
CA PRO A 108 -12.52 14.88 -5.76
C PRO A 108 -11.52 14.85 -4.58
N GLY A 109 -12.01 15.11 -3.36
CA GLY A 109 -11.21 15.11 -2.14
C GLY A 109 -10.97 16.48 -1.49
N ALA A 110 -11.42 17.59 -2.10
CA ALA A 110 -11.43 18.89 -1.44
C ALA A 110 -12.25 18.86 -0.14
N ASP A 111 -13.41 18.19 -0.16
CA ASP A 111 -14.25 17.99 1.03
C ASP A 111 -13.57 17.15 2.11
N GLN A 112 -12.73 16.19 1.71
CA GLN A 112 -11.99 15.34 2.63
C GLN A 112 -10.86 16.13 3.31
N LEU A 113 -10.20 17.02 2.56
CA LEU A 113 -9.19 17.93 3.10
C LEU A 113 -9.82 18.94 4.07
N GLU A 114 -10.99 19.48 3.76
CA GLU A 114 -11.70 20.42 4.64
C GLU A 114 -12.24 19.72 5.89
N SER A 115 -12.76 18.50 5.74
CA SER A 115 -13.14 17.63 6.85
C SER A 115 -11.94 17.26 7.73
N ALA A 116 -10.75 17.07 7.15
CA ALA A 116 -9.54 16.80 7.90
C ALA A 116 -9.02 18.06 8.63
N LYS A 117 -9.05 19.23 7.97
CA LYS A 117 -8.67 20.53 8.55
C LYS A 117 -9.56 20.90 9.72
N THR A 118 -10.88 20.77 9.58
CA THR A 118 -11.84 21.06 10.65
C THR A 118 -11.66 20.12 11.85
N LYS A 119 -11.41 18.83 11.60
CA LYS A 119 -11.09 17.85 12.66
C LYS A 119 -9.74 18.12 13.33
N LEU A 120 -8.74 18.56 12.56
CA LEU A 120 -7.43 18.91 13.11
C LEU A 120 -7.49 20.21 13.91
N ALA A 121 -8.22 21.21 13.43
CA ALA A 121 -8.43 22.48 14.12
C ALA A 121 -9.19 22.28 15.43
N SER A 122 -10.22 21.43 15.46
CA SER A 122 -10.95 21.14 16.69
C SER A 122 -10.06 20.43 17.72
N LYS A 123 -9.22 19.49 17.28
CA LYS A 123 -8.26 18.80 18.15
C LYS A 123 -7.14 19.71 18.64
N ALA A 124 -6.61 20.58 17.79
CA ALA A 124 -5.61 21.57 18.18
C ALA A 124 -6.16 22.55 19.22
N ARG A 125 -7.43 22.97 19.07
CA ARG A 125 -8.10 23.85 20.02
C ARG A 125 -8.32 23.17 21.36
N GLU A 126 -8.77 21.93 21.35
CA GLU A 126 -8.94 21.11 22.55
C GLU A 126 -7.60 20.91 23.30
N MET A 127 -6.50 20.65 22.59
CA MET A 127 -5.17 20.54 23.20
C MET A 127 -4.67 21.87 23.78
N LYS A 128 -4.97 22.99 23.11
CA LYS A 128 -4.65 24.32 23.63
C LYS A 128 -5.40 24.58 24.94
N ASP A 129 -6.71 24.32 24.98
CA ASP A 129 -7.53 24.51 26.19
C ASP A 129 -7.03 23.60 27.34
N ARG A 130 -6.62 22.37 27.05
CA ARG A 130 -6.01 21.46 28.04
C ARG A 130 -4.65 21.96 28.52
N ALA A 131 -3.79 22.43 27.63
CA ALA A 131 -2.49 22.98 27.98
C ALA A 131 -2.62 24.25 28.83
N GLU A 132 -3.61 25.10 28.55
CA GLU A 132 -3.97 26.27 29.35
C GLU A 132 -4.53 25.89 30.72
N GLN A 133 -5.29 24.80 30.83
CA GLN A 133 -5.74 24.25 32.12
C GLN A 133 -4.58 23.70 32.96
N PHE A 134 -3.63 23.00 32.36
CA PHE A 134 -2.45 22.45 33.06
C PHE A 134 -1.44 23.54 33.46
N SER A 135 -1.33 24.62 32.69
CA SER A 135 -0.48 25.78 33.05
C SER A 135 -1.16 26.73 34.05
N GLN A 136 -2.49 26.72 34.13
CA GLN A 136 -3.27 27.36 35.20
C GLN A 136 -3.48 26.48 36.43
N GLN A 137 -2.93 25.26 36.43
CA GLN A 137 -2.69 24.51 37.66
C GLN A 137 -1.32 24.95 38.17
N PRO A 138 -1.22 25.99 39.03
CA PRO A 138 0.00 26.16 39.80
C PRO A 138 0.25 24.84 40.51
N VAL A 139 1.50 24.41 40.53
CA VAL A 139 2.01 23.32 41.35
C VAL A 139 1.73 23.68 42.82
N ALA A 140 0.48 23.52 43.25
CA ALA A 140 0.00 23.72 44.60
C ALA A 140 0.21 22.40 45.32
N GLY A 141 1.47 22.07 45.58
CA GLY A 141 1.82 20.76 46.11
C GLY A 141 3.31 20.56 46.37
N SER A 142 4.00 21.55 46.94
CA SER A 142 5.29 21.29 47.59
C SER A 142 5.52 22.25 48.76
N GLN A 143 4.59 22.27 49.70
CA GLN A 143 4.85 22.73 51.06
C GLN A 143 4.08 21.81 52.02
N THR A 144 4.73 20.75 52.50
CA THR A 144 4.28 19.99 53.68
C THR A 144 5.49 19.76 54.58
N SER A 145 5.41 20.40 55.75
CA SER A 145 6.01 20.12 57.06
C SER A 145 7.47 19.70 57.19
#